data_AF-A0A329LKN9-F1
#
_entry.id   AF-A0A329LKN9-F1
#
_cell.length_a   1.000
_cell.length_b   1.000
_cell.length_c   1.000
_cell.angle_alpha   90.00
_cell.angle_beta   90.00
_cell.angle_gamma   90.00
#
_symmetry.space_group_name_H-M   'P 1'
#
loop_
_entity.id
_entity.type
_entity.pdbx_description
1 polymer ?
#
loop_
_entity_poly.entity_id
_entity_poly.type
_entity_poly.pdbx_seq_one_letter_code
_entity_poly.pdbx_strand_id
1 'polypeptide(L)'
;MRVATFNILHGRTVGDGVVVDRLRDCVRRLDPDVLSLQEVDCDQPRSERADLTAAAADAMGAVEHRFVAAISGTPGATWMAATGREQPGTAAYGIALLSRYPVTSWQVLRLPRIPMRFPMYLPGPNRVMVVDEEPRAAVIAQLRTPMGGLTVANTHLSFVPGWNRRQLSRLMRDLRGFPGPRLLTGDLNMTPKAVRRWSGMRALAAAQTFPADTPNRQLDHILTDDPRLRGGAVEADLMTISDHRPLVVDLHRD
;
A
#
# COMPACT_ATOMS: atom_id res chain seq x y z
N MET A 1 -16.12 10.99 2.83
CA MET A 1 -14.97 10.73 1.94
C MET A 1 -14.53 9.30 2.14
N ARG A 2 -14.58 8.47 1.11
CA ARG A 2 -14.27 7.03 1.19
C ARG A 2 -12.78 6.80 0.96
N VAL A 3 -12.11 6.17 1.91
CA VAL A 3 -10.68 5.85 1.81
C VAL A 3 -10.51 4.34 1.83
N ALA A 4 -9.71 3.82 0.89
CA ALA A 4 -9.41 2.40 0.80
C ALA A 4 -7.89 2.16 0.75
N THR A 5 -7.46 1.05 1.33
CA THR A 5 -6.13 0.49 1.11
C THR A 5 -6.24 -0.96 0.68
N PHE A 6 -5.42 -1.37 -0.28
CA PHE A 6 -5.47 -2.73 -0.83
C PHE A 6 -4.08 -3.18 -1.30
N ASN A 7 -3.51 -4.17 -0.62
CA ASN A 7 -2.42 -4.96 -1.17
C ASN A 7 -3.01 -5.86 -2.27
N ILE A 8 -2.62 -5.64 -3.53
CA ILE A 8 -3.26 -6.31 -4.68
C ILE A 8 -2.51 -7.56 -5.15
N LEU A 9 -1.41 -7.96 -4.49
CA LEU A 9 -0.57 -9.08 -4.93
C LEU A 9 -0.32 -9.01 -6.44
N HIS A 10 0.18 -7.88 -6.95
CA HIS A 10 0.42 -7.64 -8.39
C HIS A 10 -0.79 -7.88 -9.31
N GLY A 11 -2.01 -7.70 -8.79
CA GLY A 11 -3.26 -7.93 -9.51
C GLY A 11 -3.58 -9.40 -9.74
N ARG A 12 -2.93 -10.30 -9.00
CA ARG A 12 -3.05 -11.74 -9.19
C ARG A 12 -4.28 -12.30 -8.50
N THR A 13 -5.01 -13.15 -9.20
CA THR A 13 -5.93 -14.11 -8.58
C THR A 13 -5.15 -15.32 -8.10
N VAL A 14 -5.32 -15.69 -6.83
CA VAL A 14 -4.66 -16.86 -6.25
C VAL A 14 -5.07 -18.11 -7.06
N GLY A 15 -4.10 -18.70 -7.76
CA GLY A 15 -4.31 -19.86 -8.64
C GLY A 15 -4.52 -19.58 -10.14
N ASP A 16 -4.77 -18.33 -10.56
CA ASP A 16 -5.24 -18.01 -11.93
C ASP A 16 -4.49 -16.85 -12.62
N GLY A 17 -3.36 -16.42 -12.08
CA GLY A 17 -2.51 -15.39 -12.72
C GLY A 17 -3.09 -13.96 -12.63
N VAL A 18 -2.62 -13.05 -13.49
CA VAL A 18 -3.02 -11.63 -13.48
C VAL A 18 -4.03 -11.36 -14.60
N VAL A 19 -5.19 -10.85 -14.25
CA VAL A 19 -6.23 -10.40 -15.20
C VAL A 19 -6.59 -8.96 -14.85
N VAL A 20 -6.15 -8.00 -15.67
CA VAL A 20 -6.26 -6.56 -15.37
C VAL A 20 -7.69 -6.11 -15.16
N ASP A 21 -8.66 -6.68 -15.88
CA ASP A 21 -10.07 -6.32 -15.71
C ASP A 21 -10.63 -6.69 -14.33
N ARG A 22 -10.12 -7.76 -13.69
CA ARG A 22 -10.50 -8.08 -12.32
C ARG A 22 -10.06 -6.99 -11.34
N LEU A 23 -8.89 -6.38 -11.56
CA LEU A 23 -8.46 -5.22 -10.78
C LEU A 23 -9.40 -4.04 -10.99
N ARG A 24 -9.78 -3.75 -12.24
CA ARG A 24 -10.71 -2.66 -12.55
C ARG A 24 -12.07 -2.86 -11.86
N ASP A 25 -12.60 -4.07 -11.89
CA ASP A 25 -13.88 -4.40 -11.25
C ASP A 25 -13.80 -4.30 -9.73
N CYS A 26 -12.71 -4.76 -9.12
CA CYS A 26 -12.47 -4.55 -7.68
C CYS A 26 -12.45 -3.06 -7.33
N VAL A 27 -11.74 -2.24 -8.11
CA VAL A 27 -11.65 -0.80 -7.86
C VAL A 27 -13.01 -0.10 -8.02
N ARG A 28 -13.79 -0.45 -9.05
CA ARG A 28 -15.16 0.07 -9.24
C ARG A 28 -16.08 -0.34 -8.09
N ARG A 29 -15.98 -1.57 -7.60
CA ARG A 29 -16.77 -2.06 -6.46
C ARG A 29 -16.40 -1.34 -5.16
N LEU A 30 -15.13 -1.03 -4.95
CA LEU A 30 -14.66 -0.30 -3.76
C LEU A 30 -15.11 1.16 -3.76
N ASP A 31 -15.23 1.77 -4.95
CA ASP A 31 -15.60 3.16 -5.20
C ASP A 31 -14.90 4.21 -4.29
N PRO A 32 -13.57 4.16 -4.09
CA PRO A 32 -12.89 5.06 -3.17
C PRO A 32 -12.72 6.47 -3.74
N ASP A 33 -12.66 7.47 -2.85
CA ASP A 33 -12.18 8.82 -3.18
C ASP A 33 -10.65 8.91 -3.14
N VAL A 34 -10.03 8.13 -2.25
CA VAL A 34 -8.57 7.98 -2.11
C VAL A 34 -8.23 6.50 -1.97
N LEU A 35 -7.35 6.00 -2.83
CA LEU A 35 -6.99 4.59 -2.89
C LEU A 35 -5.46 4.40 -2.77
N SER A 36 -5.06 3.62 -1.78
CA SER A 36 -3.68 3.21 -1.54
C SER A 36 -3.47 1.77 -1.97
N LEU A 37 -2.66 1.55 -2.99
CA LEU A 37 -2.33 0.23 -3.50
C LEU A 37 -0.91 -0.18 -3.11
N GLN A 38 -0.74 -1.46 -2.75
CA GLN A 38 0.56 -2.08 -2.50
C GLN A 38 0.74 -3.29 -3.42
N GLU A 39 2.00 -3.65 -3.65
CA GLU A 39 2.38 -4.73 -4.58
C GLU A 39 1.91 -4.48 -6.02
N VAL A 40 2.13 -3.28 -6.51
CA VAL A 40 1.67 -2.86 -7.84
C VAL A 40 2.75 -3.11 -8.88
N ASP A 41 2.38 -3.81 -9.96
CA ASP A 41 3.22 -3.99 -11.14
C ASP A 41 3.07 -2.85 -12.15
N CYS A 42 4.18 -2.55 -12.82
CA CYS A 42 4.23 -1.71 -14.01
C CYS A 42 5.19 -2.38 -15.01
N ASP A 43 4.77 -2.57 -16.26
CA ASP A 43 5.57 -3.16 -17.35
C ASP A 43 6.13 -4.58 -17.08
N GLN A 44 5.57 -5.33 -16.10
CA GLN A 44 6.03 -6.69 -15.80
C GLN A 44 5.45 -7.72 -16.77
N PRO A 45 6.24 -8.73 -17.21
CA PRO A 45 5.73 -9.78 -18.09
C PRO A 45 4.52 -10.54 -17.51
N ARG A 46 4.49 -10.75 -16.19
CA ARG A 46 3.39 -11.46 -15.50
C ARG A 46 2.06 -10.73 -15.53
N SER A 47 2.08 -9.41 -15.74
CA SER A 47 0.89 -8.56 -15.90
C SER A 47 0.67 -8.19 -17.37
N GLU A 48 1.22 -8.97 -18.31
CA GLU A 48 1.20 -8.68 -19.76
C GLU A 48 1.74 -7.28 -20.09
N ARG A 49 2.71 -6.81 -19.29
CA ARG A 49 3.30 -5.46 -19.35
C ARG A 49 2.30 -4.34 -19.11
N ALA A 50 1.20 -4.61 -18.39
CA ALA A 50 0.26 -3.58 -18.01
C ALA A 50 0.82 -2.63 -16.94
N ASP A 51 0.37 -1.37 -16.99
CA ASP A 51 0.46 -0.43 -15.87
C ASP A 51 -0.80 -0.58 -15.01
N LEU A 52 -0.67 -1.30 -13.89
CA LEU A 52 -1.79 -1.54 -12.98
C LEU A 52 -2.21 -0.26 -12.25
N THR A 53 -1.32 0.73 -12.11
CA THR A 53 -1.68 2.02 -11.52
C THR A 53 -2.60 2.79 -12.46
N ALA A 54 -2.26 2.84 -13.75
CA ALA A 54 -3.09 3.50 -14.76
C ALA A 54 -4.45 2.80 -14.91
N ALA A 55 -4.48 1.46 -14.91
CA ALA A 55 -5.73 0.70 -14.98
C ALA A 55 -6.64 0.96 -13.75
N ALA A 56 -6.06 1.01 -12.56
CA ALA A 56 -6.81 1.35 -11.34
C ALA A 56 -7.28 2.81 -11.34
N ALA A 57 -6.47 3.75 -11.83
CA ALA A 57 -6.81 5.17 -11.91
C ALA A 57 -7.98 5.42 -12.84
N ASP A 58 -7.98 4.81 -14.02
CA ASP A 58 -9.08 4.87 -14.97
C ASP A 58 -10.37 4.25 -14.38
N ALA A 59 -10.27 3.07 -13.75
CA ALA A 59 -11.43 2.43 -13.12
C ALA A 59 -12.00 3.23 -11.92
N MET A 60 -11.14 3.90 -11.17
CA MET A 60 -11.52 4.77 -10.05
C MET A 60 -12.10 6.11 -10.54
N GLY A 61 -11.78 6.56 -11.76
CA GLY A 61 -11.97 7.95 -12.16
C GLY A 61 -11.06 8.91 -11.39
N ALA A 62 -9.84 8.47 -11.07
CA ALA A 62 -8.86 9.26 -10.35
C ALA A 62 -8.36 10.42 -11.23
N VAL A 63 -8.37 11.63 -10.68
CA VAL A 63 -7.82 12.83 -11.36
C VAL A 63 -6.32 12.95 -11.16
N GLU A 64 -5.80 12.33 -10.11
CA GLU A 64 -4.39 12.33 -9.74
C GLU A 64 -3.98 10.93 -9.29
N HIS A 65 -2.83 10.46 -9.75
CA HIS A 65 -2.25 9.22 -9.28
C HIS A 65 -0.72 9.26 -9.35
N ARG A 66 -0.07 8.49 -8.49
CA ARG A 66 1.38 8.33 -8.55
C ARG A 66 1.79 6.91 -8.20
N PHE A 67 2.46 6.27 -9.15
CA PHE A 67 3.22 5.04 -8.92
C PHE A 67 4.60 5.39 -8.35
N VAL A 68 5.05 4.58 -7.39
CA VAL A 68 6.41 4.63 -6.85
C VAL A 68 6.98 3.23 -6.91
N ALA A 69 7.85 3.00 -7.90
CA ALA A 69 8.67 1.81 -7.98
C ALA A 69 9.51 1.69 -6.70
N ALA A 70 9.43 0.55 -6.03
CA ALA A 70 10.32 0.16 -4.94
C ALA A 70 11.48 -0.69 -5.49
N ILE A 71 11.17 -1.50 -6.50
CA ILE A 71 12.10 -2.32 -7.28
C ILE A 71 11.94 -1.96 -8.76
N SER A 72 13.05 -1.98 -9.49
CA SER A 72 13.12 -1.93 -10.94
C SER A 72 13.80 -3.20 -11.48
N GLY A 73 13.30 -3.71 -12.60
CA GLY A 73 13.62 -5.02 -13.17
C GLY A 73 12.52 -6.04 -12.94
N THR A 74 12.76 -7.26 -13.45
CA THR A 74 11.80 -8.37 -13.36
C THR A 74 12.17 -9.31 -12.20
N PRO A 75 11.23 -9.58 -11.25
CA PRO A 75 11.44 -10.58 -10.20
C PRO A 75 11.81 -11.94 -10.79
N GLY A 76 12.89 -12.57 -10.30
CA GLY A 76 13.42 -13.84 -10.83
C GLY A 76 14.51 -13.68 -11.91
N ALA A 77 14.72 -12.46 -12.41
CA ALA A 77 15.87 -12.08 -13.23
C ALA A 77 16.75 -11.08 -12.45
N THR A 78 17.37 -10.10 -13.13
CA THR A 78 18.11 -9.01 -12.49
C THR A 78 17.14 -7.92 -12.03
N TRP A 79 17.11 -7.64 -10.72
CA TRP A 79 16.37 -6.52 -10.15
C TRP A 79 17.30 -5.63 -9.33
N MET A 80 16.96 -4.34 -9.24
CA MET A 80 17.68 -3.32 -8.48
C MET A 80 16.69 -2.48 -7.67
N ALA A 81 17.18 -1.91 -6.56
CA ALA A 81 16.39 -0.93 -5.82
C ALA A 81 16.10 0.29 -6.70
N ALA A 82 14.82 0.68 -6.78
CA ALA A 82 14.43 1.81 -7.59
C ALA A 82 14.90 3.13 -6.95
N THR A 83 15.56 3.94 -7.75
CA THR A 83 16.08 5.27 -7.42
C THR A 83 15.08 6.37 -7.79
N GLY A 84 14.13 6.10 -8.69
CA GLY A 84 13.24 7.08 -9.31
C GLY A 84 13.81 7.74 -10.57
N ARG A 85 14.92 7.21 -11.11
CA ARG A 85 15.58 7.68 -12.34
C ARG A 85 15.54 6.64 -13.47
N GLU A 86 14.74 5.60 -13.28
CA GLU A 86 14.60 4.51 -14.24
C GLU A 86 13.99 5.02 -15.56
N GLN A 87 14.39 4.42 -16.68
CA GLN A 87 13.83 4.80 -17.98
C GLN A 87 12.36 4.36 -18.06
N PRO A 88 11.48 5.16 -18.70
CA PRO A 88 10.12 4.74 -19.02
C PRO A 88 10.12 3.38 -19.74
N GLY A 89 9.17 2.49 -19.43
CA GLY A 89 9.13 1.13 -19.99
C GLY A 89 9.94 0.09 -19.22
N THR A 90 10.66 0.50 -18.15
CA THR A 90 11.38 -0.44 -17.29
C THR A 90 10.40 -1.12 -16.35
N ALA A 91 10.34 -2.45 -16.43
CA ALA A 91 9.56 -3.27 -15.51
C ALA A 91 9.83 -2.86 -14.05
N ALA A 92 8.77 -2.62 -13.29
CA ALA A 92 8.87 -2.08 -11.95
C ALA A 92 7.80 -2.68 -11.05
N TYR A 93 8.07 -2.63 -9.75
CA TYR A 93 7.18 -3.13 -8.71
C TYR A 93 7.22 -2.20 -7.50
N GLY A 94 6.07 -1.86 -6.93
CA GLY A 94 6.03 -0.93 -5.81
C GLY A 94 4.63 -0.65 -5.26
N ILE A 95 4.38 0.63 -5.01
CA ILE A 95 3.13 1.13 -4.41
C ILE A 95 2.54 2.24 -5.27
N ALA A 96 1.22 2.43 -5.17
CA ALA A 96 0.55 3.53 -5.85
C ALA A 96 -0.44 4.26 -4.94
N LEU A 97 -0.58 5.57 -5.10
CA LEU A 97 -1.59 6.36 -4.41
C LEU A 97 -2.42 7.10 -5.46
N LEU A 98 -3.73 6.95 -5.38
CA LEU A 98 -4.70 7.47 -6.34
C LEU A 98 -5.73 8.33 -5.61
N SER A 99 -6.21 9.38 -6.28
CA SER A 99 -7.09 10.37 -5.69
C SER A 99 -8.08 10.94 -6.72
N ARG A 100 -9.35 11.05 -6.32
CA ARG A 100 -10.37 11.87 -7.01
C ARG A 100 -10.25 13.36 -6.68
N TYR A 101 -9.37 13.73 -5.76
CA TYR A 101 -9.10 15.11 -5.39
C TYR A 101 -7.74 15.60 -5.92
N PRO A 102 -7.62 16.90 -6.26
CA PRO A 102 -6.35 17.48 -6.70
C PRO A 102 -5.25 17.35 -5.65
N VAL A 103 -4.04 17.05 -6.12
CA VAL A 103 -2.83 16.94 -5.30
C VAL A 103 -2.01 18.22 -5.45
N THR A 104 -1.63 18.85 -4.34
CA THR A 104 -0.75 20.04 -4.35
C THR A 104 0.72 19.67 -4.35
N SER A 105 1.07 18.53 -3.76
CA SER A 105 2.45 18.07 -3.71
C SER A 105 2.52 16.56 -3.56
N TRP A 106 3.54 15.99 -4.17
CA TRP A 106 3.92 14.60 -4.01
C TRP A 106 5.32 14.52 -3.39
N GLN A 107 5.50 13.62 -2.43
CA GLN A 107 6.80 13.32 -1.85
C GLN A 107 7.00 11.80 -1.78
N VAL A 108 8.22 11.36 -2.06
CA VAL A 108 8.61 9.95 -2.03
C VAL A 108 9.68 9.76 -0.97
N LEU A 109 9.44 8.84 -0.04
CA LEU A 109 10.40 8.47 0.99
C LEU A 109 10.90 7.06 0.74
N ARG A 110 12.22 6.89 0.63
CA ARG A 110 12.86 5.57 0.62
C ARG A 110 13.11 5.14 2.05
N LEU A 111 12.63 3.95 2.42
CA LEU A 111 12.69 3.45 3.79
C LEU A 111 13.97 2.64 4.03
N PRO A 112 14.44 2.54 5.29
CA PRO A 112 15.62 1.73 5.61
C PRO A 112 15.44 0.28 5.19
N ARG A 113 16.47 -0.27 4.54
CA ARG A 113 16.55 -1.68 4.11
C ARG A 113 17.49 -2.47 5.03
N ILE A 114 17.24 -3.77 5.17
CA ILE A 114 18.15 -4.75 5.72
C ILE A 114 19.39 -4.80 4.80
N PRO A 115 20.60 -4.49 5.30
CA PRO A 115 21.79 -4.43 4.46
C PRO A 115 22.38 -5.81 4.13
N MET A 116 21.75 -6.90 4.59
CA MET A 116 22.27 -8.27 4.53
C MET A 116 21.16 -9.25 4.15
N ARG A 117 21.55 -10.32 3.46
CA ARG A 117 20.65 -11.45 3.20
C ARG A 117 20.41 -12.23 4.48
N PHE A 118 19.21 -12.79 4.66
CA PHE A 118 18.85 -13.54 5.85
C PHE A 118 18.12 -14.84 5.52
N PRO A 119 18.28 -15.90 6.33
CA PRO A 119 17.54 -17.14 6.13
C PRO A 119 16.07 -16.96 6.55
N MET A 120 15.15 -17.36 5.68
CA MET A 120 13.73 -17.49 5.96
C MET A 120 13.35 -18.97 5.97
N TYR A 121 12.73 -19.41 7.06
CA TYR A 121 12.23 -20.76 7.22
C TYR A 121 10.79 -20.81 6.73
N LEU A 122 10.56 -21.51 5.61
CA LEU A 122 9.23 -21.68 5.04
C LEU A 122 8.52 -22.88 5.69
N PRO A 123 7.18 -22.92 5.69
CA PRO A 123 6.43 -24.08 6.15
C PRO A 123 6.84 -25.35 5.38
N GLY A 124 7.31 -26.36 6.11
CA GLY A 124 7.74 -27.65 5.57
C GLY A 124 9.18 -28.05 6.00
N PRO A 125 9.52 -29.35 5.96
CA PRO A 125 10.84 -29.82 6.39
C PRO A 125 11.95 -29.28 5.47
N ASN A 126 13.05 -28.81 6.08
CA ASN A 126 14.27 -28.34 5.42
C ASN A 126 14.11 -27.24 4.35
N ARG A 127 13.05 -26.44 4.39
CA ARG A 127 12.88 -25.31 3.47
C ARG A 127 13.42 -24.02 4.07
N VAL A 128 14.72 -23.79 3.88
CA VAL A 128 15.36 -22.50 4.18
C VAL A 128 15.67 -21.79 2.88
N MET A 129 15.19 -20.55 2.75
CA MET A 129 15.50 -19.68 1.61
C MET A 129 16.31 -18.48 2.09
N VAL A 130 17.43 -18.19 1.43
CA VAL A 130 18.20 -16.96 1.70
C VAL A 130 17.54 -15.81 0.96
N VAL A 131 16.82 -14.97 1.71
CA VAL A 131 16.03 -13.86 1.19
C VAL A 131 16.86 -12.58 1.21
N ASP A 132 16.76 -11.81 0.13
CA ASP A 132 17.17 -10.40 0.09
C ASP A 132 15.92 -9.55 0.34
N GLU A 133 16.02 -8.55 1.22
CA GLU A 133 14.85 -7.74 1.54
C GLU A 133 14.51 -6.82 0.37
N GLU A 134 13.24 -6.86 -0.04
CA GLU A 134 12.71 -5.91 -1.00
C GLU A 134 12.79 -4.48 -0.44
N PRO A 135 13.43 -3.54 -1.17
CA PRO A 135 13.43 -2.13 -0.82
C PRO A 135 12.01 -1.63 -0.58
N ARG A 136 11.79 -0.83 0.47
CA ARG A 136 10.47 -0.27 0.80
C ARG A 136 10.44 1.24 0.57
N ALA A 137 9.27 1.74 0.19
CA ALA A 137 9.04 3.15 -0.02
C ALA A 137 7.72 3.59 0.61
N ALA A 138 7.56 4.90 0.77
CA ALA A 138 6.29 5.53 1.03
C ALA A 138 6.07 6.66 0.01
N VAL A 139 4.82 6.85 -0.39
CA VAL A 139 4.37 7.99 -1.19
C VAL A 139 3.44 8.84 -0.35
N ILE A 140 3.70 10.15 -0.32
CA ILE A 140 2.93 11.13 0.45
C ILE A 140 2.32 12.12 -0.52
N ALA A 141 1.02 12.31 -0.44
CA ALA A 141 0.27 13.30 -1.20
C ALA A 141 -0.37 14.33 -0.26
N GLN A 142 -0.35 15.60 -0.66
CA GLN A 142 -1.16 16.64 -0.02
C GLN A 142 -2.39 16.90 -0.90
N LEU A 143 -3.57 16.56 -0.42
CA LEU A 143 -4.83 16.61 -1.15
C LEU A 143 -5.65 17.84 -0.77
N ARG A 144 -6.39 18.41 -1.73
CA ARG A 144 -7.46 19.38 -1.48
C ARG A 144 -8.81 18.69 -1.50
N THR A 145 -9.33 18.37 -0.31
CA THR A 145 -10.59 17.62 -0.16
C THR A 145 -11.74 18.56 0.26
N PRO A 146 -13.00 18.12 0.15
CA PRO A 146 -14.13 18.86 0.73
C PRO A 146 -14.02 19.09 2.25
N MET A 147 -13.21 18.31 2.96
CA MET A 147 -12.95 18.45 4.42
C MET A 147 -11.74 19.36 4.71
N GLY A 148 -11.19 20.02 3.69
CA GLY A 148 -9.97 20.82 3.74
C GLY A 148 -8.72 20.07 3.24
N GLY A 149 -7.55 20.64 3.54
CA GLY A 149 -6.26 20.01 3.23
C GLY A 149 -6.09 18.69 3.99
N LEU A 150 -5.55 17.67 3.32
CA LEU A 150 -5.31 16.34 3.90
C LEU A 150 -4.00 15.77 3.38
N THR A 151 -3.08 15.40 4.27
CA THR A 151 -1.87 14.66 3.89
C THR A 151 -2.17 13.17 3.96
N VAL A 152 -1.93 12.42 2.88
CA VAL A 152 -2.11 10.96 2.83
C VAL A 152 -0.78 10.30 2.50
N ALA A 153 -0.34 9.39 3.35
CA ALA A 153 0.83 8.53 3.14
C ALA A 153 0.38 7.10 2.84
N ASN A 154 0.87 6.52 1.75
CA ASN A 154 0.77 5.10 1.44
C ASN A 154 2.15 4.44 1.59
N THR A 155 2.22 3.25 2.19
CA THR A 155 3.44 2.45 2.29
C THR A 155 3.15 0.95 2.34
N HIS A 156 4.16 0.14 2.05
CA HIS A 156 4.16 -1.29 2.33
C HIS A 156 5.42 -1.61 3.15
N LEU A 157 5.25 -1.95 4.43
CA LEU A 157 6.38 -2.21 5.33
C LEU A 157 6.84 -3.67 5.23
N SER A 158 8.09 -3.90 5.61
CA SER A 158 8.69 -5.23 5.69
C SER A 158 7.93 -6.16 6.63
N PHE A 159 7.72 -7.41 6.25
CA PHE A 159 7.20 -8.42 7.16
C PHE A 159 8.23 -8.87 8.22
N VAL A 160 9.51 -8.49 8.08
CA VAL A 160 10.59 -8.93 8.98
C VAL A 160 10.41 -8.26 10.35
N PRO A 161 10.27 -9.04 11.44
CA PRO A 161 10.07 -8.50 12.77
C PRO A 161 11.15 -7.48 13.17
N GLY A 162 10.72 -6.31 13.64
CA GLY A 162 11.61 -5.23 14.09
C GLY A 162 12.04 -4.27 12.98
N TRP A 163 12.05 -4.71 11.72
CA TRP A 163 12.32 -3.83 10.57
C TRP A 163 11.10 -3.00 10.19
N ASN A 164 9.88 -3.59 10.18
CA ASN A 164 8.64 -2.81 10.11
C ASN A 164 8.62 -1.67 11.14
N ARG A 165 9.02 -1.93 12.38
CA ARG A 165 9.11 -0.90 13.43
C ARG A 165 10.10 0.21 13.05
N ARG A 166 11.31 -0.14 12.58
CA ARG A 166 12.33 0.84 12.17
C ARG A 166 11.84 1.69 11.00
N GLN A 167 11.22 1.05 10.00
CA GLN A 167 10.65 1.71 8.83
C GLN A 167 9.49 2.63 9.22
N LEU A 168 8.54 2.16 10.03
CA LEU A 168 7.44 2.97 10.57
C LEU A 168 7.96 4.16 11.38
N SER A 169 8.96 3.95 12.25
CA SER A 169 9.54 5.03 13.04
C SER A 169 10.22 6.10 12.17
N ARG A 170 10.83 5.69 11.04
CA ARG A 170 11.38 6.63 10.06
C ARG A 170 10.27 7.39 9.35
N LEU A 171 9.27 6.69 8.84
CA LEU A 171 8.13 7.28 8.15
C LEU A 171 7.40 8.29 9.04
N MET A 172 7.13 7.96 10.30
CA MET A 172 6.45 8.87 11.23
C MET A 172 7.26 10.12 11.55
N ARG A 173 8.60 10.05 11.56
CA ARG A 173 9.44 11.23 11.74
C ARG A 173 9.30 12.20 10.57
N ASP A 174 9.34 11.66 9.36
CA ASP A 174 9.30 12.45 8.13
C ASP A 174 7.86 12.97 7.89
N LEU A 175 6.83 12.15 8.16
CA LEU A 175 5.41 12.52 8.02
C LEU A 175 4.99 13.68 8.94
N ARG A 176 5.62 13.82 10.11
CA ARG A 176 5.37 14.95 11.02
C ARG A 176 5.75 16.31 10.43
N GLY A 177 6.62 16.36 9.43
CA GLY A 177 6.99 17.58 8.71
C GLY A 177 5.91 18.09 7.76
N PHE A 178 4.88 17.31 7.48
CA PHE A 178 3.77 17.68 6.60
C PHE A 178 2.60 18.28 7.39
N PRO A 179 1.80 19.17 6.75
CA PRO A 179 0.62 19.75 7.38
C PRO A 179 -0.43 18.68 7.72
N GLY A 180 -1.09 18.84 8.87
CA GLY A 180 -2.21 18.02 9.29
C GLY A 180 -3.54 18.49 8.70
N PRO A 181 -4.61 17.65 8.73
CA PRO A 181 -4.64 16.24 9.16
C PRO A 181 -3.77 15.29 8.33
N ARG A 182 -3.21 14.25 8.96
CA ARG A 182 -2.38 13.23 8.28
C ARG A 182 -3.02 11.84 8.37
N LEU A 183 -3.09 11.16 7.23
CA LEU A 183 -3.45 9.75 7.14
C LEU A 183 -2.22 8.91 6.81
N LEU A 184 -2.09 7.78 7.50
CA LEU A 184 -1.18 6.70 7.12
C LEU A 184 -2.01 5.49 6.71
N THR A 185 -1.76 5.00 5.50
CA THR A 185 -2.48 3.90 4.87
C THR A 185 -1.50 2.86 4.31
N GLY A 186 -1.94 1.61 4.24
CA GLY A 186 -1.16 0.55 3.61
C GLY A 186 -1.04 -0.72 4.43
N ASP A 187 -0.38 -1.72 3.84
CA ASP A 187 0.06 -2.93 4.54
C ASP A 187 1.28 -2.61 5.41
N LEU A 188 1.05 -2.56 6.72
CA LEU A 188 2.11 -2.26 7.68
C LEU A 188 2.77 -3.52 8.22
N ASN A 189 2.30 -4.72 7.85
CA ASN A 189 2.78 -6.00 8.36
C ASN A 189 2.86 -6.04 9.91
N MET A 190 1.89 -5.40 10.57
CA MET A 190 1.88 -5.20 12.01
C MET A 190 0.45 -5.30 12.56
N THR A 191 0.31 -5.82 13.78
CA THR A 191 -0.99 -5.87 14.47
C THR A 191 -1.47 -4.47 14.88
N PRO A 192 -2.78 -4.24 15.05
CA PRO A 192 -3.30 -2.93 15.49
C PRO A 192 -2.64 -2.39 16.76
N LYS A 193 -2.37 -3.27 17.74
CA LYS A 193 -1.68 -2.90 18.99
C LYS A 193 -0.25 -2.41 18.75
N ALA A 194 0.49 -3.08 17.86
CA ALA A 194 1.86 -2.70 17.53
C ALA A 194 1.88 -1.38 16.74
N VAL A 195 1.02 -1.24 15.74
CA VAL A 195 0.88 -0.03 14.93
C VAL A 195 0.57 1.18 15.81
N ARG A 196 -0.44 1.08 16.70
CA ARG A 196 -0.77 2.16 17.64
C ARG A 196 0.42 2.53 18.53
N ARG A 197 1.12 1.54 19.08
CA ARG A 197 2.28 1.76 19.96
C ARG A 197 3.41 2.51 19.27
N TRP A 198 3.73 2.16 18.04
CA TRP A 198 4.93 2.65 17.35
C TRP A 198 4.67 3.84 16.43
N SER A 199 3.45 4.02 15.93
CA SER A 199 3.08 5.20 15.16
C SER A 199 2.61 6.36 16.04
N GLY A 200 1.96 6.07 17.16
CA GLY A 200 1.21 7.06 17.95
C GLY A 200 -0.11 7.50 17.29
N MET A 201 -0.45 6.96 16.12
CA MET A 201 -1.68 7.28 15.39
C MET A 201 -2.85 6.40 15.86
N ARG A 202 -4.06 6.91 15.68
CA ARG A 202 -5.32 6.22 15.98
C ARG A 202 -5.86 5.55 14.72
N ALA A 203 -6.34 4.32 14.86
CA ALA A 203 -7.01 3.63 13.77
C ALA A 203 -8.38 4.27 13.45
N LEU A 204 -8.67 4.40 12.16
CA LEU A 204 -9.97 4.81 11.63
C LEU A 204 -10.83 3.60 11.22
N ALA A 205 -10.20 2.45 11.01
CA ALA A 205 -10.87 1.22 10.61
C ALA A 205 -10.27 0.00 11.34
N ALA A 206 -11.11 -0.99 11.62
CA ALA A 206 -10.69 -2.26 12.21
C ALA A 206 -11.45 -3.41 11.55
N ALA A 207 -10.73 -4.30 10.88
CA ALA A 207 -11.24 -5.52 10.25
C ALA A 207 -10.09 -6.49 9.97
N GLN A 208 -10.35 -7.80 9.99
CA GLN A 208 -9.33 -8.78 9.61
C GLN A 208 -9.18 -8.79 8.09
N THR A 209 -7.94 -8.63 7.61
CA THR A 209 -7.62 -8.47 6.18
C THR A 209 -6.80 -9.62 5.61
N PHE A 210 -6.22 -10.48 6.46
CA PHE A 210 -5.33 -11.55 6.01
C PHE A 210 -5.49 -12.86 6.81
N PRO A 211 -5.40 -14.04 6.16
CA PRO A 211 -5.51 -14.25 4.71
C PRO A 211 -6.93 -13.96 4.19
N ALA A 212 -7.08 -13.67 2.90
CA ALA A 212 -8.35 -13.22 2.34
C ALA A 212 -9.50 -14.23 2.53
N ASP A 213 -9.27 -15.52 2.31
CA ASP A 213 -10.34 -16.53 2.42
C ASP A 213 -10.83 -16.71 3.86
N THR A 214 -9.90 -16.85 4.81
CA THR A 214 -10.17 -17.11 6.23
C THR A 214 -9.42 -16.11 7.09
N PRO A 215 -9.87 -14.85 7.16
CA PRO A 215 -9.11 -13.76 7.75
C PRO A 215 -9.01 -13.95 9.26
N ASN A 216 -7.79 -13.88 9.79
CA ASN A 216 -7.53 -14.00 11.22
C ASN A 216 -6.63 -12.90 11.77
N ARG A 217 -6.08 -12.05 10.88
CA ARG A 217 -5.17 -10.96 11.21
C ARG A 217 -5.57 -9.70 10.45
N GLN A 218 -5.26 -8.54 11.03
CA GLN A 218 -5.29 -7.26 10.35
C GLN A 218 -3.84 -6.80 10.13
N LEU A 219 -3.45 -6.68 8.86
CA LEU A 219 -2.12 -6.20 8.46
C LEU A 219 -2.19 -4.85 7.74
N ASP A 220 -3.33 -4.57 7.12
CA ASP A 220 -3.64 -3.32 6.44
C ASP A 220 -4.28 -2.33 7.41
N HIS A 221 -3.91 -1.05 7.30
CA HIS A 221 -4.35 -0.02 8.24
C HIS A 221 -4.73 1.28 7.55
N ILE A 222 -5.68 2.00 8.16
CA ILE A 222 -5.99 3.41 7.88
C ILE A 222 -5.95 4.13 9.23
N LEU A 223 -4.97 5.02 9.39
CA LEU A 223 -4.64 5.67 10.65
C LEU A 223 -4.68 7.18 10.51
N THR A 224 -4.97 7.89 11.60
CA THR A 224 -4.90 9.35 11.68
C THR A 224 -4.27 9.83 12.97
N ASP A 225 -3.73 11.03 12.94
CA ASP A 225 -3.33 11.78 14.13
C ASP A 225 -4.26 12.96 14.46
N ASP A 226 -5.26 13.23 13.62
CA ASP A 226 -6.22 14.29 13.85
C ASP A 226 -7.35 13.81 14.79
N PRO A 227 -7.63 14.54 15.87
CA PRO A 227 -8.64 14.15 16.84
C PRO A 227 -10.07 14.49 16.40
N ARG A 228 -10.30 15.15 15.26
CA ARG A 228 -11.62 15.44 14.67
C ARG A 228 -11.98 14.52 13.52
N LEU A 229 -11.01 13.86 12.88
CA LEU A 229 -11.29 12.85 11.87
C LEU A 229 -11.84 11.56 12.51
N ARG A 230 -12.91 11.02 11.95
CA ARG A 230 -13.61 9.82 12.44
C ARG A 230 -13.85 8.86 11.29
N GLY A 231 -13.83 7.57 11.61
CA GLY A 231 -14.24 6.50 10.69
C GLY A 231 -15.68 6.13 10.95
N GLY A 232 -16.46 5.97 9.89
CA GLY A 232 -17.84 5.50 9.90
C GLY A 232 -17.91 4.01 9.56
N ALA A 233 -18.67 3.66 8.53
CA ALA A 233 -18.77 2.30 8.03
C ALA A 233 -17.39 1.76 7.61
N VAL A 234 -17.10 0.51 7.97
CA VAL A 234 -15.86 -0.20 7.64
C VAL A 234 -16.23 -1.43 6.84
N GLU A 235 -15.52 -1.65 5.73
CA GLU A 235 -15.69 -2.83 4.88
C GLU A 235 -14.34 -3.52 4.65
N ALA A 236 -14.38 -4.85 4.63
CA ALA A 236 -13.24 -5.71 4.32
C ALA A 236 -13.73 -7.00 3.66
N ASP A 237 -14.33 -6.84 2.48
CA ASP A 237 -14.91 -7.92 1.71
C ASP A 237 -13.85 -8.71 0.93
N LEU A 238 -14.12 -9.99 0.72
CA LEU A 238 -13.32 -10.80 -0.21
C LEU A 238 -13.46 -10.26 -1.65
N MET A 239 -12.32 -10.17 -2.33
CA MET A 239 -12.20 -9.75 -3.73
C MET A 239 -11.69 -10.89 -4.59
N THR A 240 -11.83 -10.76 -5.92
CA THR A 240 -11.42 -11.78 -6.90
C THR A 240 -9.91 -11.84 -7.14
N ILE A 241 -9.18 -10.88 -6.58
CA ILE A 241 -7.72 -10.79 -6.62
C ILE A 241 -7.18 -10.69 -5.19
N SER A 242 -5.87 -10.91 -5.07
CA SER A 242 -5.11 -10.82 -3.83
C SER A 242 -5.39 -11.91 -2.80
N ASP A 243 -4.42 -12.11 -1.93
CA ASP A 243 -4.52 -12.85 -0.68
C ASP A 243 -4.82 -11.94 0.53
N HIS A 244 -4.97 -10.64 0.30
CA HIS A 244 -5.50 -9.66 1.26
C HIS A 244 -6.93 -9.26 0.92
N ARG A 245 -7.71 -8.87 1.94
CA ARG A 245 -8.94 -8.10 1.75
C ARG A 245 -8.63 -6.61 1.79
N PRO A 246 -9.21 -5.79 0.89
CA PRO A 246 -9.09 -4.33 1.01
C PRO A 246 -9.68 -3.87 2.35
N LEU A 247 -9.09 -2.84 2.95
CA LEU A 247 -9.67 -2.16 4.11
C LEU A 247 -10.24 -0.83 3.67
N VAL A 248 -11.53 -0.63 3.88
CA VAL A 248 -12.28 0.57 3.45
C VAL A 248 -12.92 1.24 4.65
N VAL A 249 -12.95 2.57 4.65
CA VAL A 249 -13.70 3.35 5.64
C VAL A 249 -14.23 4.66 5.07
N ASP A 250 -15.44 5.02 5.48
CA ASP A 250 -16.00 6.34 5.23
C ASP A 250 -15.55 7.33 6.30
N LEU A 251 -14.79 8.34 5.89
CA LEU A 251 -14.30 9.40 6.77
C LEU A 251 -15.25 10.59 6.84
N HIS A 252 -15.45 11.05 8.07
CA HIS A 252 -16.13 12.30 8.42
C HIS A 252 -15.27 13.11 9.39
N ARG A 253 -15.54 14.42 9.48
CA ARG A 253 -14.85 15.34 10.38
C ARG A 253 -15.88 16.07 11.24
N ASP A 254 -15.67 16.00 12.55
CA ASP A 254 -16.44 16.73 13.55
C ASP A 254 -16.08 18.23 13.58
#